data_AF-A0A254NTK3-F1
#
_entry.id   AF-A0A254NTK3-F1
#
_cell.length_a   1.000
_cell.length_b   1.000
_cell.length_c   1.000
_cell.angle_alpha   90.00
_cell.angle_beta   90.00
_cell.angle_gamma   90.00
#
_symmetry.space_group_name_H-M   'P 1'
#
loop_
_entity.id
_entity.type
_entity.pdbx_description
1 polymer ?
#
loop_
_entity_poly.entity_id
_entity_poly.type
_entity_poly.pdbx_seq_one_letter_code
_entity_poly.pdbx_strand_id
1 'polypeptide(L)'
;MNIHEELVTVKGRDEFVAFVHRLTEDLERNPESWANVTLKDYLQSIASWIEDGVHENEVRELELPGTMKRHKTDVEWERLAFLLFAAGRYE
;
A
#
# COMPACT_ATOMS: atom_id res chain seq x y z
N MET A 1 -3.48 6.38 18.73
CA MET A 1 -4.04 6.93 17.48
C MET A 1 -4.18 5.75 16.54
N ASN A 2 -5.32 5.57 15.88
CA ASN A 2 -5.56 4.38 15.08
C ASN A 2 -5.01 4.60 13.66
N ILE A 3 -3.89 3.95 13.33
CA ILE A 3 -3.23 4.07 12.01
C ILE A 3 -4.19 3.79 10.84
N HIS A 4 -5.21 2.94 11.06
CA HIS A 4 -6.23 2.66 10.05
C HIS A 4 -7.05 3.91 9.66
N GLU A 5 -7.32 4.82 10.59
CA GLU A 5 -8.07 6.05 10.34
C GLU A 5 -7.23 7.08 9.58
N GLU A 6 -5.91 6.97 9.62
CA GLU A 6 -5.00 7.88 8.92
C GLU A 6 -4.80 7.51 7.45
N LEU A 7 -5.06 6.27 7.06
CA LEU A 7 -4.96 5.81 5.66
C LEU A 7 -5.78 6.70 4.72
N VAL A 8 -6.96 7.16 5.14
CA VAL A 8 -7.84 8.01 4.34
C VAL A 8 -7.40 9.48 4.29
N THR A 9 -6.42 9.87 5.10
CA THR A 9 -5.92 11.25 5.18
C THR A 9 -4.72 11.50 4.27
N VAL A 10 -4.07 10.45 3.78
CA VAL A 10 -2.93 10.54 2.87
C VAL A 10 -3.40 10.95 1.48
N LYS A 11 -3.16 12.22 1.12
CA LYS A 11 -3.59 12.81 -0.16
C LYS A 11 -2.44 13.25 -1.06
N GLY A 12 -1.22 13.26 -0.53
CA GLY A 12 -0.05 13.79 -1.21
C GLY A 12 1.25 13.26 -0.63
N ARG A 13 2.36 13.76 -1.18
CA ARG A 13 3.72 13.34 -0.82
C ARG A 13 4.01 13.58 0.67
N ASP A 14 3.69 14.77 1.16
CA ASP A 14 4.07 15.17 2.53
C ASP A 14 3.27 14.37 3.55
N GLU A 15 1.98 14.14 3.29
CA GLU A 15 1.15 13.27 4.12
C GLU A 15 1.61 11.82 4.07
N PHE A 16 2.07 11.34 2.91
CA PHE A 16 2.63 9.99 2.77
C PHE A 16 3.92 9.83 3.57
N VAL A 17 4.85 10.78 3.48
CA VAL A 17 6.10 10.75 4.27
C VAL A 17 5.78 10.79 5.77
N ALA A 18 4.87 11.67 6.18
CA ALA A 18 4.45 11.75 7.58
C ALA A 18 3.76 10.45 8.06
N PHE A 19 2.97 9.81 7.20
CA PHE A 19 2.37 8.51 7.48
C PHE A 19 3.43 7.42 7.67
N VAL A 20 4.45 7.36 6.80
CA VAL A 20 5.56 6.39 6.94
C VAL A 20 6.28 6.57 8.28
N HIS A 21 6.58 7.82 8.68
CA HIS A 21 7.19 8.07 9.98
C HIS A 21 6.32 7.59 11.15
N ARG A 22 5.01 7.87 11.11
CA ARG A 22 4.09 7.41 12.17
C ARG A 22 3.93 5.89 12.18
N LEU A 23 3.99 5.25 11.02
CA LEU A 23 3.99 3.80 10.90
C LEU A 23 5.24 3.18 11.57
N THR A 24 6.40 3.81 11.39
CA THR A 24 7.64 3.41 12.10
C THR A 24 7.52 3.63 13.60
N GLU A 25 7.00 4.77 14.05
CA GLU A 25 6.79 5.04 15.49
C GLU A 25 5.82 4.04 16.14
N ASP A 26 4.78 3.61 15.42
CA ASP A 26 3.85 2.60 15.92
C ASP A 26 4.49 1.22 16.03
N LEU A 27 5.32 0.83 15.05
CA LEU A 27 6.11 -0.40 15.13
C LEU A 27 7.05 -0.37 16.35
N GLU A 28 7.70 0.76 16.63
CA GLU A 28 8.60 0.90 17.78
C GLU A 28 7.84 0.82 19.12
N ARG A 29 6.63 1.38 19.18
CA ARG A 29 5.83 1.44 20.42
C ARG A 29 5.02 0.18 20.68
N ASN A 30 4.59 -0.51 19.62
CA ASN A 30 3.68 -1.65 19.68
C ASN A 30 4.22 -2.86 18.87
N PRO A 31 5.48 -3.28 19.01
CA PRO A 31 6.06 -4.32 18.15
C PRO A 31 5.31 -5.65 18.21
N GLU A 32 4.69 -5.96 19.34
CA GLU A 32 3.92 -7.19 19.56
C GLU A 32 2.49 -7.17 19.00
N SER A 33 1.96 -6.01 18.59
CA SER A 33 0.70 -5.94 17.82
C SER A 33 0.90 -6.15 16.32
N TRP A 34 2.16 -6.15 15.86
CA TRP A 34 2.50 -6.34 14.47
C TRP A 34 2.69 -7.83 14.16
N ALA A 35 1.94 -8.33 13.18
CA ALA A 35 2.13 -9.70 12.69
C ALA A 35 3.50 -9.89 12.00
N ASN A 36 4.08 -8.79 11.49
CA ASN A 36 5.33 -8.76 10.73
C ASN A 36 6.46 -8.19 11.57
N VAL A 37 7.04 -9.02 12.43
CA VAL A 37 8.11 -8.59 13.34
C VAL A 37 9.49 -8.50 12.66
N THR A 38 9.64 -9.04 11.45
CA THR A 38 10.86 -8.88 10.64
C THR A 38 10.58 -8.22 9.29
N LEU A 39 11.60 -7.56 8.72
CA LEU A 39 11.52 -6.99 7.37
C LEU A 39 11.16 -8.05 6.31
N LYS A 40 11.62 -9.29 6.50
CA LYS A 40 11.27 -10.41 5.62
C LYS A 40 9.76 -10.67 5.67
N ASP A 41 9.20 -10.81 6.87
CA ASP A 41 7.78 -11.08 7.06
C ASP A 41 6.93 -9.92 6.52
N TYR A 42 7.40 -8.68 6.69
CA TYR A 42 6.77 -7.49 6.13
C TYR A 42 6.70 -7.53 4.60
N LEU A 43 7.82 -7.81 3.93
CA LEU A 43 7.85 -7.93 2.46
C LEU A 43 6.99 -9.10 1.94
N GLN A 44 7.00 -10.24 2.64
CA GLN A 44 6.15 -11.38 2.30
C GLN A 44 4.66 -11.05 2.46
N SER A 45 4.28 -10.35 3.53
CA SER A 45 2.90 -9.90 3.74
C SER A 45 2.43 -8.90 2.68
N ILE A 46 3.30 -8.02 2.20
CA ILE A 46 2.98 -7.14 1.06
C ILE A 46 2.68 -7.99 -0.19
N ALA A 47 3.54 -8.97 -0.50
CA ALA A 47 3.35 -9.84 -1.66
C ALA A 47 2.05 -10.65 -1.53
N SER A 48 1.81 -11.29 -0.39
CA SER A 48 0.57 -12.04 -0.14
C SER A 48 -0.67 -11.15 -0.23
N TRP A 49 -0.64 -9.92 0.30
CA TRP A 49 -1.76 -8.99 0.17
C TRP A 49 -2.05 -8.60 -1.29
N ILE A 50 -1.00 -8.43 -2.12
CA ILE A 50 -1.15 -8.14 -3.55
C ILE A 50 -1.67 -9.37 -4.31
N GLU A 51 -1.15 -10.56 -4.00
CA GLU A 51 -1.55 -11.85 -4.61
C GLU A 51 -3.01 -12.21 -4.27
N ASP A 52 -3.40 -12.02 -3.01
CA ASP A 52 -4.76 -12.25 -2.53
C ASP A 52 -5.75 -11.17 -3.05
N GLY A 53 -5.24 -9.99 -3.44
CA GLY A 53 -6.01 -8.84 -3.93
C GLY A 53 -6.42 -8.89 -5.40
N VAL A 54 -6.14 -9.97 -6.13
CA VAL A 54 -6.41 -10.13 -7.57
C VAL A 54 -7.88 -10.46 -7.88
N HIS A 55 -8.90 -9.97 -7.15
CA HIS A 55 -10.31 -10.22 -7.59
C HIS A 55 -11.36 -9.11 -7.38
N GLU A 56 -11.09 -7.97 -6.75
CA GLU A 56 -12.13 -6.91 -6.68
C GLU A 56 -12.26 -6.08 -7.98
N ASN A 57 -11.39 -6.35 -8.96
CA ASN A 57 -11.50 -5.85 -10.33
C ASN A 57 -11.62 -6.97 -11.36
N GLU A 58 -12.21 -8.11 -11.01
CA GLU A 58 -13.14 -8.74 -11.95
C GLU A 58 -14.30 -7.75 -12.12
N VAL A 59 -14.04 -6.81 -13.01
CA VAL A 59 -15.00 -5.94 -13.64
C VAL A 59 -16.20 -6.79 -13.95
N ARG A 60 -17.23 -6.71 -13.10
CA ARG A 60 -18.60 -6.39 -13.46
C ARG A 60 -18.75 -6.26 -14.99
N GLU A 61 -18.67 -7.40 -15.67
CA GLU A 61 -18.99 -7.63 -17.08
C GLU A 61 -20.52 -7.52 -17.18
N LEU A 62 -21.01 -6.32 -16.90
CA LEU A 62 -22.30 -5.85 -17.36
C LEU A 62 -21.95 -4.69 -18.27
N GLU A 63 -21.53 -5.06 -19.47
CA GLU A 63 -21.27 -4.18 -20.59
C GLU A 63 -22.51 -3.32 -20.84
N LEU A 64 -22.40 -2.03 -20.53
CA LEU A 64 -23.30 -1.02 -21.05
C LEU A 64 -22.53 -0.21 -22.10
N PRO A 65 -22.93 -0.25 -23.38
CA PRO A 65 -22.22 0.47 -24.43
C PRO A 65 -22.46 1.97 -24.28
N GLY A 66 -21.38 2.76 -24.22
CA GLY A 66 -21.43 4.21 -24.40
C GLY A 66 -20.92 5.09 -23.27
N THR A 67 -20.36 4.55 -22.18
CA THR A 67 -19.69 5.38 -21.17
C THR A 67 -18.17 5.39 -21.38
N MET A 68 -17.66 6.58 -21.69
CA MET A 68 -16.25 6.89 -21.86
C MET A 68 -15.48 6.44 -20.61
N LYS A 69 -14.67 5.38 -20.76
CA LYS A 69 -13.87 4.78 -19.67
C LYS A 69 -12.88 5.83 -19.15
N ARG A 70 -13.14 6.43 -17.98
CA ARG A 70 -12.03 6.94 -17.16
C ARG A 70 -11.23 5.71 -16.75
N HIS A 71 -10.02 5.56 -17.29
CA HIS A 71 -9.06 4.56 -16.81
C HIS A 71 -8.96 4.74 -15.30
N LYS A 72 -9.45 3.74 -14.57
CA LYS A 72 -9.23 3.56 -13.15
C LYS A 72 -7.71 3.44 -13.03
N THR A 73 -7.07 4.49 -12.52
CA THR A 73 -5.62 4.71 -12.39
C THR A 73 -4.82 3.41 -12.43
N ASP A 74 -4.06 3.20 -13.51
CA ASP A 74 -3.09 2.12 -13.59
C ASP A 74 -2.10 2.29 -12.43
N VAL A 75 -2.01 1.28 -11.58
CA VAL A 75 -0.97 1.23 -10.55
C VAL A 75 0.37 1.19 -11.29
N GLU A 76 1.21 2.19 -11.09
CA GLU A 76 2.55 2.24 -11.69
C GLU A 76 3.48 1.26 -10.94
N TRP A 77 3.35 -0.05 -11.22
CA TRP A 77 4.08 -1.14 -10.55
C TRP A 77 5.60 -0.93 -10.55
N GLU A 78 6.15 -0.34 -11.62
CA GLU A 78 7.56 0.02 -11.70
C GLU A 78 7.98 1.00 -10.58
N ARG A 79 7.14 1.98 -10.25
CA ARG A 79 7.42 2.93 -9.17
C ARG A 79 7.37 2.27 -7.81
N LEU A 80 6.45 1.33 -7.60
CA LEU A 80 6.39 0.54 -6.36
C LEU A 80 7.63 -0.35 -6.20
N ALA A 81 8.06 -1.01 -7.28
CA ALA A 81 9.28 -1.81 -7.28
C ALA A 81 10.52 -0.94 -7.00
N PHE A 82 10.63 0.24 -7.65
CA PHE A 82 11.72 1.18 -7.41
C PHE A 82 11.71 1.71 -5.97
N LEU A 83 10.54 2.02 -5.41
CA LEU A 83 10.39 2.46 -4.03
C LEU A 83 10.94 1.42 -3.05
N LEU A 84 10.52 0.15 -3.18
CA LEU A 84 10.99 -0.94 -2.33
C LEU A 84 12.50 -1.17 -2.50
N PHE A 85 13.00 -1.11 -3.73
CA PHE A 85 14.43 -1.26 -4.03
C PHE A 85 15.28 -0.15 -3.41
N ALA A 86 14.81 1.09 -3.51
CA ALA A 86 15.46 2.27 -2.96
C ALA A 86 15.44 2.23 -1.43
N ALA A 87 14.30 1.94 -0.81
CA ALA A 87 14.17 1.89 0.65
C ALA A 87 15.16 0.92 1.32
N GLY A 88 15.53 -0.18 0.65
CA GLY A 88 16.56 -1.09 1.16
C GLY A 88 18.02 -0.65 0.97
N ARG A 89 18.28 0.52 0.38
CA ARG A 89 19.62 1.03 0.02
C ARG A 89 19.94 2.43 0.50
N TYR A 90 18.92 3.23 0.83
CA TYR A 90 19.12 4.55 1.40
C TYR A 90 19.33 4.41 2.93
N GLU A 91 20.45 4.94 3.43
CA GLU A 91 20.77 5.13 4.86
C GLU A 91 20.24 6.49 5.36
#